data_AF-A0A523G118-F1
#
_entry.id   AF-A0A523G118-F1
#
_cell.length_a   1.000
_cell.length_b   1.000
_cell.length_c   1.000
_cell.angle_alpha   90.00
_cell.angle_beta   90.00
_cell.angle_gamma   90.00
#
_symmetry.space_group_name_H-M   'P 1'
#
loop_
_entity.id
_entity.type
_entity.pdbx_description
1 polymer ?
#
loop_
_entity_poly.entity_id
_entity_poly.type
_entity_poly.pdbx_seq_one_letter_code
_entity_poly.pdbx_strand_id
1 'polypeptide(L)' 'MAIMITDECINCGACEPECPNTAIYEGGMEWSWAGGTSLTEVTLEDGSTEDANASQDPVSDEFYYIVSGKCT' A
#
# COMPACT_ATOMS: atom_id res chain seq x y z
N MET A 1 -6.43 5.83 12.32
CA MET A 1 -7.15 6.82 11.49
C MET A 1 -6.82 6.46 10.06
N ALA A 2 -7.80 6.03 9.26
CA ALA A 2 -7.60 5.73 7.85
C ALA A 2 -8.05 6.94 7.03
N ILE A 3 -7.16 7.46 6.19
CA ILE A 3 -7.43 8.55 5.26
C ILE A 3 -7.46 7.90 3.86
N MET A 4 -8.26 8.43 2.93
CA MET A 4 -8.29 8.00 1.53
C MET A 4 -7.69 9.09 0.65
N ILE A 5 -6.91 8.69 -0.37
CA ILE A 5 -6.44 9.62 -1.41
C ILE A 5 -7.57 9.80 -2.42
N THR A 6 -7.90 11.06 -2.72
CA THR A 6 -8.92 11.45 -3.71
C THR A 6 -8.26 11.85 -5.03
N ASP A 7 -9.09 12.07 -6.05
CA ASP A 7 -8.71 12.63 -7.36
C ASP A 7 -8.17 14.07 -7.29
N GLU A 8 -8.24 14.72 -6.13
CA GLU A 8 -7.56 15.99 -5.85
C GLU A 8 -6.07 15.82 -5.56
N CYS A 9 -5.54 14.59 -5.58
CA CYS A 9 -4.12 14.32 -5.40
C CYS A 9 -3.30 15.02 -6.51
N ILE A 10 -2.34 15.84 -6.08
CA ILE A 10 -1.42 16.54 -6.98
C ILE A 10 -0.05 15.86 -7.08
N ASN A 11 0.08 14.61 -6.66
CA ASN A 11 1.33 13.84 -6.66
C ASN A 11 2.52 14.58 -6.00
N CYS A 12 2.29 15.26 -4.88
CA CYS A 12 3.34 16.03 -4.18
C CYS A 12 4.26 15.19 -3.29
N GLY A 13 3.98 13.89 -3.12
CA GLY A 13 4.81 12.96 -2.34
C GLY A 13 4.83 13.19 -0.82
N ALA A 14 4.04 14.14 -0.28
CA ALA A 14 4.07 14.46 1.14
C ALA A 14 3.47 13.35 2.04
N CYS A 15 2.51 12.56 1.52
CA CYS A 15 1.81 11.56 2.30
C CYS A 15 2.62 10.28 2.51
N GLU A 16 3.47 9.90 1.55
CA GLU A 16 4.26 8.67 1.57
C GLU A 16 5.16 8.54 2.82
N PRO A 17 6.04 9.52 3.15
CA PRO A 17 6.91 9.42 4.32
C PRO A 17 6.18 9.57 5.66
N GLU A 18 4.96 10.12 5.65
CA GLU A 18 4.16 10.30 6.87
C GLU A 18 3.41 9.03 7.28
N CYS A 19 3.33 8.02 6.40
CA CYS A 19 2.63 6.78 6.69
C CYS A 19 3.52 5.84 7.53
N PRO A 20 3.21 5.60 8.82
CA PRO A 20 4.03 4.73 9.68
C PRO A 20 4.02 3.26 9.23
N ASN A 21 3.02 2.86 8.46
CA ASN A 21 2.85 1.49 7.98
C ASN A 21 3.39 1.28 6.56
N THR A 22 3.97 2.31 5.92
CA THR A 22 4.46 2.26 4.53
C THR A 22 3.40 1.67 3.59
N ALA A 23 2.17 2.16 3.73
CA ALA A 23 0.99 1.68 3.00
C ALA A 23 0.62 2.57 1.80
N ILE A 24 1.40 3.62 1.54
CA ILE A 24 1.12 4.62 0.49
C ILE A 24 2.17 4.47 -0.60
N TYR A 25 1.71 4.42 -1.85
CA TYR A 25 2.54 4.22 -3.04
C TYR A 25 2.13 5.21 -4.12
N GLU A 26 3.06 5.60 -4.98
CA GLU A 26 2.78 6.43 -6.16
C GLU A 26 1.98 5.64 -7.20
N GLY A 27 1.22 6.36 -8.03
CA GLY A 27 0.42 5.76 -9.09
C GLY A 27 1.26 4.91 -10.04
N GLY A 28 0.77 3.71 -10.35
CA GLY A 28 1.43 2.78 -11.27
C GLY A 28 2.62 2.02 -10.68
N MET A 29 2.97 2.27 -9.42
CA MET A 29 4.04 1.51 -8.75
C MET A 29 3.49 0.21 -8.18
N GLU A 30 4.15 -0.90 -8.47
CA GLU A 30 3.87 -2.18 -7.79
C GLU A 30 4.24 -2.08 -6.31
N TRP A 31 3.51 -2.82 -5.48
CA TRP A 31 3.73 -2.86 -4.03
C TRP A 31 3.84 -4.31 -3.53
N SER A 32 4.34 -4.50 -2.31
CA SER A 32 4.39 -5.82 -1.67
C SER A 32 4.08 -5.68 -0.19
N TRP A 33 3.55 -6.72 0.44
CA TRP A 33 3.23 -6.71 1.86
C TRP A 33 4.45 -6.45 2.76
N ALA A 34 5.62 -6.97 2.35
CA ALA A 34 6.91 -6.77 2.99
C ALA A 34 7.49 -5.36 2.79
N GLY A 35 6.94 -4.56 1.85
CA GLY A 35 7.41 -3.20 1.60
C GLY A 35 7.36 -2.33 2.87
N GLY A 36 8.53 -2.08 3.46
CA GLY A 36 8.68 -1.31 4.71
C GLY A 36 8.46 -2.10 6.00
N THR A 37 8.23 -3.42 5.95
CA THR A 37 7.97 -4.27 7.13
C THR A 37 8.85 -5.52 7.13
N SER A 38 8.90 -6.23 8.27
CA SER A 38 9.62 -7.52 8.39
C SER A 38 8.69 -8.73 8.16
N LEU A 39 7.59 -8.55 7.43
CA LEU A 39 6.63 -9.62 7.15
C LEU A 39 7.17 -10.57 6.08
N THR A 40 6.96 -11.88 6.27
CA THR A 40 7.37 -12.92 5.31
C THR A 40 6.16 -13.63 4.68
N GLU A 41 5.07 -13.76 5.42
CA GLU A 41 3.78 -14.29 4.96
C GLU A 41 2.65 -13.41 5.50
N VAL A 42 1.59 -13.26 4.72
CA VAL A 42 0.36 -12.58 5.14
C VAL A 42 -0.80 -13.54 5.05
N THR A 43 -1.54 -13.68 6.15
CA THR A 43 -2.83 -14.39 6.17
C THR A 43 -3.94 -13.39 5.91
N LEU A 44 -4.63 -13.53 4.78
CA LEU A 44 -5.77 -12.68 4.43
C LEU A 44 -7.01 -13.08 5.24
N GLU A 45 -8.01 -12.20 5.26
CA GLU A 45 -9.29 -12.44 5.95
C GLU A 45 -10.07 -13.65 5.39
N ASP A 46 -9.75 -14.09 4.17
CA ASP A 46 -10.33 -15.30 3.56
C ASP A 46 -9.65 -16.61 4.01
N GLY A 47 -8.59 -16.53 4.82
CA GLY A 47 -7.81 -17.67 5.30
C GLY A 47 -6.74 -18.19 4.33
N SER A 48 -6.54 -17.54 3.19
CA SER A 48 -5.42 -17.79 2.28
C SER A 48 -4.14 -17.14 2.81
N THR A 49 -3.01 -17.78 2.51
CA THR A 49 -1.67 -17.31 2.88
C THR A 49 -0.94 -16.90 1.61
N GLU A 50 -0.55 -15.64 1.53
CA GLU A 50 0.23 -15.10 0.42
C GLU A 50 1.66 -14.77 0.88
N ASP A 51 2.62 -14.89 -0.04
CA ASP A 51 4.01 -14.51 0.21
C ASP A 51 4.10 -12.99 0.34
N ALA A 52 4.70 -12.50 1.44
CA ALA A 52 4.74 -11.07 1.69
C ALA A 52 5.63 -10.32 0.69
N ASN A 53 6.56 -11.00 0.01
CA ASN A 53 7.45 -10.43 -1.00
C ASN A 53 6.86 -10.45 -2.40
N ALA A 54 5.68 -11.06 -2.59
CA ALA A 54 5.04 -11.06 -3.89
C ALA A 54 4.69 -9.62 -4.31
N SER A 55 5.06 -9.25 -5.54
CA SER A 55 4.63 -8.00 -6.17
C SER A 55 3.12 -8.05 -6.42
N GLN A 56 2.46 -6.95 -6.09
CA GLN A 56 1.05 -6.71 -6.25
C GLN A 56 0.84 -5.56 -7.22
N ASP A 57 -0.21 -5.67 -8.03
CA ASP A 57 -0.58 -4.62 -8.97
C ASP A 57 -0.98 -3.33 -8.24
N PRO A 58 -0.69 -2.16 -8.82
CA PRO A 58 -1.12 -0.88 -8.28
C PRO A 58 -2.64 -0.78 -8.21
N VAL A 59 -3.14 -0.16 -7.15
CA VAL A 59 -4.58 0.14 -7.02
C VAL A 59 -4.99 1.32 -7.90
N SER A 60 -4.06 2.23 -8.19
CA SER A 60 -4.24 3.35 -9.12
C SER A 60 -2.99 3.54 -9.95
N ASP A 61 -3.18 3.83 -11.24
CA ASP A 61 -2.10 4.14 -12.19
C ASP A 61 -1.84 5.65 -12.35
N GLU A 62 -2.72 6.49 -11.80
CA GLU A 62 -2.73 7.93 -12.07
C GLU A 62 -2.30 8.79 -10.88
N PHE A 63 -2.66 8.36 -9.67
CA PHE A 63 -2.40 9.09 -8.43
C PHE A 63 -1.84 8.17 -7.36
N TYR A 64 -1.26 8.76 -6.32
CA TYR A 64 -0.92 7.99 -5.12
C TYR A 64 -2.13 7.21 -4.60
N TYR A 65 -1.88 6.00 -4.12
CA TYR A 65 -2.92 5.14 -3.57
C TYR A 65 -2.50 4.56 -2.21
N ILE A 66 -3.50 4.17 -1.43
CA ILE A 66 -3.32 3.60 -0.10
C ILE A 66 -3.77 2.15 -0.12
N VAL A 67 -2.87 1.25 0.28
CA VAL A 67 -3.17 -0.16 0.48
C VAL A 67 -3.78 -0.32 1.87
N SER A 68 -5.10 -0.28 1.95
CA SER A 68 -5.83 -0.35 3.23
C SER A 68 -5.51 -1.60 4.06
N GLY A 69 -5.20 -2.73 3.40
CA GLY A 69 -4.86 -3.97 4.09
C GLY A 69 -3.57 -3.89 4.93
N LYS A 70 -2.66 -2.96 4.62
CA LYS A 70 -1.46 -2.70 5.42
C LYS A 70 -1.71 -1.80 6.64
N CYS A 71 -2.89 -1.21 6.73
CA CYS A 71 -3.26 -0.27 7.81
C CYS A 71 -3.98 -0.93 8.99
N THR A 72 -4.11 -2.26 8.97
CA THR A 72 -4.80 -3.08 9.97
C THR A 72 -3.85 -3.84 10.87
#